data_AF-A0A259DA21-F1
#
_entry.id   AF-A0A259DA21-F1
#
_cell.length_a   1.000
_cell.length_b   1.000
_cell.length_c   1.000
_cell.angle_alpha   90.00
_cell.angle_beta   90.00
_cell.angle_gamma   90.00
#
_symmetry.space_group_name_H-M   'P 1'
#
loop_
_entity.id
_entity.type
_entity.pdbx_description
1 polymer ?
#
loop_
_entity_poly.entity_id
_entity_poly.type
_entity_poly.pdbx_seq_one_letter_code
_entity_poly.pdbx_strand_id
1 'polypeptide(L)'
;MIYRSGQDYLDAGRKRVLLFGMSGLGKTYLANLMRDQAAWFHYSVDYRIGTRYMNELIADNFKREAMKVPLLRELLMTDSVYISSNITFDNLAPLSTYLGKPGDPAKGGLPFADYMARQDQHRAAEIAATLDAARFITRAEEIYGYKNFVCDTSGSICEVVGPDDPDDPVLRQLSDTLLLVWIKGSDAHTAELVRRFDRAPKPMYYQPAFLQAAWAEYRQIHAVTEAD
;
A
#
# COMPACT_ATOMS: atom_id res chain seq x y z
N MET A 1 0.31 24.53 1.15
CA MET A 1 -1.09 24.29 0.72
C MET A 1 -1.33 24.96 -0.62
N ILE A 2 -1.71 24.16 -1.62
CA ILE A 2 -1.90 24.59 -3.01
C ILE A 2 -3.18 25.41 -3.26
N TYR A 3 -4.14 25.37 -2.33
CA TYR A 3 -5.33 26.21 -2.32
C TYR A 3 -5.30 27.08 -1.07
N ARG A 4 -5.59 28.38 -1.22
CA ARG A 4 -5.52 29.37 -0.13
C ARG A 4 -6.79 29.43 0.71
N SER A 5 -7.91 28.95 0.18
CA SER A 5 -9.21 28.90 0.86
C SER A 5 -10.11 27.81 0.26
N GLY A 6 -11.23 27.53 0.93
CA GLY A 6 -12.26 26.64 0.38
C GLY A 6 -12.86 27.18 -0.92
N GLN A 7 -13.04 28.50 -1.03
CA GLN A 7 -13.53 29.12 -2.26
C GLN A 7 -12.54 28.96 -3.42
N ASP A 8 -11.24 29.15 -3.15
CA ASP A 8 -10.17 28.93 -4.12
C ASP A 8 -10.17 27.47 -4.64
N TYR A 9 -10.39 26.50 -3.76
CA TYR A 9 -10.58 25.10 -4.17
C TYR A 9 -11.83 24.89 -5.05
N LEU A 10 -12.98 25.48 -4.68
CA LEU A 10 -14.22 25.33 -5.43
C LEU A 10 -14.09 25.92 -6.84
N ASP A 11 -13.48 27.10 -6.95
CA ASP A 11 -13.28 27.84 -8.20
C ASP A 11 -12.14 27.26 -9.07
N ALA A 12 -11.26 26.44 -8.50
CA ALA A 12 -10.17 25.83 -9.23
C ALA A 12 -10.67 24.95 -10.39
N GLY A 13 -10.25 25.28 -11.62
CA GLY A 13 -10.51 24.48 -12.82
C GLY A 13 -9.70 23.18 -12.90
N ARG A 14 -8.77 22.97 -11.96
CA ARG A 14 -7.92 21.78 -11.81
C ARG A 14 -7.82 21.41 -10.33
N LYS A 15 -8.49 20.34 -9.94
CA LYS A 15 -8.57 19.90 -8.54
C LYS A 15 -7.61 18.73 -8.28
N ARG A 16 -6.79 18.83 -7.25
CA ARG A 16 -5.78 17.83 -6.89
C ARG A 16 -5.91 17.52 -5.40
N VAL A 17 -6.34 16.30 -5.09
CA VAL A 17 -6.59 15.89 -3.69
C VAL A 17 -5.87 14.59 -3.37
N LEU A 18 -5.47 14.45 -2.12
CA LEU A 18 -4.99 13.20 -1.55
C LEU A 18 -5.96 12.77 -0.46
N LEU A 19 -6.43 11.53 -0.53
CA LEU A 19 -7.28 10.93 0.49
C LEU A 19 -6.39 10.12 1.43
N PHE A 20 -6.42 10.43 2.73
CA PHE A 20 -5.74 9.65 3.76
C PHE A 20 -6.64 9.36 4.96
N GLY A 21 -6.27 8.34 5.73
CA GLY A 21 -7.05 7.82 6.86
C GLY A 21 -6.87 6.32 6.99
N MET A 22 -7.47 5.72 8.02
CA MET A 22 -7.34 4.28 8.29
C MET A 22 -7.79 3.42 7.09
N SER A 23 -7.22 2.20 7.03
CA SER A 23 -7.67 1.19 6.07
C SER A 23 -9.17 0.93 6.24
N GLY A 24 -9.90 0.75 5.13
CA GLY A 24 -11.33 0.45 5.12
C GLY A 24 -12.29 1.65 5.22
N LEU A 25 -11.83 2.87 5.47
CA LEU A 25 -12.68 4.08 5.56
C LEU A 25 -13.27 4.57 4.22
N GLY A 26 -13.13 3.80 3.14
CA GLY A 26 -13.74 4.13 1.85
C GLY A 26 -12.91 5.05 0.95
N LYS A 27 -11.61 5.25 1.21
CA LYS A 27 -10.70 6.03 0.34
C LYS A 27 -10.76 5.56 -1.12
N THR A 28 -10.51 4.26 -1.35
CA THR A 28 -10.56 3.64 -2.67
C THR A 28 -11.97 3.68 -3.29
N TYR A 29 -13.02 3.55 -2.49
CA TYR A 29 -14.41 3.67 -2.97
C TYR A 29 -14.67 5.09 -3.50
N LEU A 30 -14.30 6.12 -2.74
CA LEU A 30 -14.45 7.50 -3.17
C LEU A 30 -13.60 7.81 -4.41
N ALA A 31 -12.35 7.34 -4.45
CA ALA A 31 -11.48 7.55 -5.60
C ALA A 31 -12.02 6.86 -6.87
N ASN A 32 -12.55 5.64 -6.76
CA ASN A 32 -13.23 4.95 -7.86
C ASN A 32 -14.47 5.73 -8.32
N LEU A 33 -15.29 6.22 -7.38
CA LEU A 33 -16.46 7.06 -7.71
C LEU A 33 -16.06 8.32 -8.50
N MET A 34 -15.00 9.01 -8.07
CA MET A 34 -14.48 10.21 -8.73
C MET A 34 -13.94 9.91 -10.13
N ARG A 35 -13.27 8.76 -10.30
CA ARG A 35 -12.80 8.28 -11.61
C ARG A 35 -13.98 7.99 -12.54
N ASP A 36 -14.94 7.20 -12.07
CA ASP A 36 -15.99 6.63 -12.91
C ASP A 36 -17.09 7.66 -13.25
N GLN A 37 -17.34 8.63 -12.36
CA GLN A 37 -18.47 9.57 -12.50
C GLN A 37 -18.06 11.03 -12.75
N ALA A 38 -16.80 11.40 -12.49
CA ALA A 38 -16.37 12.80 -12.55
C ALA A 38 -15.07 13.04 -13.34
N ALA A 39 -14.60 12.03 -14.08
CA ALA A 39 -13.39 12.11 -14.91
C ALA A 39 -12.16 12.61 -14.11
N TRP A 40 -11.92 12.04 -12.94
CA TRP A 40 -10.68 12.23 -12.19
C TRP A 40 -9.66 11.16 -12.56
N PHE A 41 -8.40 11.55 -12.67
CA PHE A 41 -7.31 10.58 -12.71
C PHE A 41 -7.13 9.97 -11.32
N HIS A 42 -7.32 8.65 -11.21
CA HIS A 42 -7.14 7.92 -9.96
C HIS A 42 -5.74 7.31 -9.89
N TYR A 43 -4.95 7.80 -8.96
CA TYR A 43 -3.66 7.25 -8.61
C TYR A 43 -3.79 6.47 -7.30
N SER A 44 -3.63 5.14 -7.35
CA SER A 44 -3.62 4.29 -6.15
C SER A 44 -2.19 3.94 -5.74
N VAL A 45 -1.84 4.30 -4.51
CA VAL A 45 -0.53 4.01 -3.91
C VAL A 45 -0.35 2.50 -3.73
N ASP A 46 -1.37 1.80 -3.18
CA ASP A 46 -1.36 0.33 -3.01
C ASP A 46 -1.07 -0.39 -4.35
N TYR A 47 -1.77 0.01 -5.41
CA TYR A 47 -1.58 -0.55 -6.76
C TYR A 47 -0.15 -0.29 -7.25
N ARG A 48 0.38 0.92 -7.02
CA ARG A 48 1.74 1.28 -7.43
C ARG A 48 2.81 0.49 -6.68
N ILE A 49 2.67 0.32 -5.37
CA ILE A 49 3.55 -0.49 -4.53
C ILE A 49 3.69 -1.87 -5.14
N GLY A 50 2.56 -2.55 -5.36
CA GLY A 50 2.52 -3.90 -5.91
C GLY A 50 3.11 -3.99 -7.31
N THR A 51 2.69 -3.13 -8.23
CA THR A 51 3.03 -3.25 -9.66
C THR A 51 4.39 -2.69 -10.05
N ARG A 52 4.91 -1.70 -9.31
CA ARG A 52 6.20 -1.08 -9.63
C ARG A 52 7.32 -1.49 -8.70
N TYR A 53 7.09 -1.37 -7.39
CA TYR A 53 8.18 -1.40 -6.42
C TYR A 53 8.38 -2.79 -5.79
N MET A 54 7.31 -3.58 -5.73
CA MET A 54 7.33 -4.92 -5.15
C MET A 54 7.20 -6.03 -6.19
N ASN A 55 6.92 -5.71 -7.47
CA ASN A 55 6.58 -6.71 -8.47
C ASN A 55 7.67 -7.78 -8.66
N GLU A 56 8.93 -7.37 -8.71
CA GLU A 56 10.06 -8.31 -8.85
C GLU A 56 10.21 -9.20 -7.62
N LEU A 57 10.10 -8.61 -6.41
CA LEU A 57 10.19 -9.35 -5.16
C LEU A 57 9.06 -10.39 -5.02
N ILE A 58 7.84 -10.03 -5.41
CA ILE A 58 6.68 -10.93 -5.46
C ILE A 58 6.90 -12.03 -6.51
N ALA A 59 7.31 -11.66 -7.72
CA ALA A 59 7.56 -12.62 -8.80
C ALA A 59 8.68 -13.60 -8.44
N ASP A 60 9.75 -13.13 -7.82
CA ASP A 60 10.86 -13.97 -7.38
C ASP A 60 10.46 -14.91 -6.25
N ASN A 61 9.58 -14.49 -5.33
CA ASN A 61 8.99 -15.39 -4.34
C ASN A 61 8.20 -16.52 -5.02
N PHE A 62 7.39 -16.21 -6.04
CA PHE A 62 6.66 -17.23 -6.79
C PHE A 62 7.59 -18.15 -7.60
N LYS A 63 8.64 -17.62 -8.22
CA LYS A 63 9.67 -18.43 -8.89
C LYS A 63 10.35 -19.37 -7.89
N ARG A 64 10.73 -18.90 -6.69
CA ARG A 64 11.33 -19.76 -5.66
C ARG A 64 10.44 -20.94 -5.29
N GLU A 65 9.13 -20.74 -5.17
CA GLU A 65 8.17 -21.82 -4.93
C GLU A 65 8.02 -22.75 -6.14
N ALA A 66 7.87 -22.19 -7.34
CA ALA A 66 7.74 -22.97 -8.56
C ALA A 66 8.99 -23.83 -8.84
N MET A 67 10.18 -23.34 -8.50
CA MET A 67 11.46 -24.06 -8.67
C MET A 67 11.58 -25.30 -7.77
N LYS A 68 10.71 -25.46 -6.76
CA LYS A 68 10.61 -26.68 -5.93
C LYS A 68 9.82 -27.79 -6.63
N VAL A 69 9.02 -27.47 -7.64
CA VAL A 69 8.22 -28.44 -8.42
C VAL A 69 9.00 -28.83 -9.68
N PRO A 70 9.45 -30.09 -9.84
CA PRO A 70 10.31 -30.48 -10.95
C PRO A 70 9.77 -30.10 -12.34
N LEU A 71 8.47 -30.32 -12.58
CA LEU A 71 7.80 -29.93 -13.82
C LEU A 71 7.92 -28.42 -14.12
N LEU A 72 7.60 -27.57 -13.12
CA LEU A 72 7.66 -26.11 -13.31
C LEU A 72 9.10 -25.63 -13.43
N ARG A 73 10.04 -26.25 -12.72
CA ARG A 73 11.47 -25.95 -12.81
C ARG A 73 11.99 -26.14 -14.23
N GLU A 74 11.71 -27.28 -14.88
CA GLU A 74 12.16 -27.55 -16.25
C GLU A 74 11.61 -26.52 -17.25
N LEU A 75 10.34 -26.15 -17.11
CA LEU A 75 9.71 -25.14 -17.96
C LEU A 75 10.27 -23.73 -17.72
N LEU A 76 10.54 -23.36 -16.47
CA LEU A 76 11.13 -22.06 -16.13
C LEU A 76 12.58 -21.92 -16.59
N MET A 77 13.38 -22.98 -16.44
CA MET A 77 14.81 -22.97 -16.81
C MET A 77 15.05 -22.90 -18.32
N THR A 78 14.03 -23.22 -19.12
CA THR A 78 14.06 -23.19 -20.59
C THR A 78 13.29 -22.01 -21.18
N ASP A 79 12.86 -21.06 -20.33
CA ASP A 79 12.00 -19.93 -20.71
C ASP A 79 10.70 -20.37 -21.42
N SER A 80 10.26 -21.62 -21.23
CA SER A 80 9.02 -22.17 -21.80
C SER A 80 7.77 -21.60 -21.12
N VAL A 81 7.92 -21.15 -19.86
CA VAL A 81 6.88 -20.44 -19.10
C VAL A 81 7.50 -19.27 -18.34
N TYR A 82 6.69 -18.26 -18.04
CA TYR A 82 7.08 -17.16 -17.15
C TYR A 82 6.06 -17.01 -16.03
N ILE A 83 6.51 -16.47 -14.88
CA ILE A 83 5.67 -16.19 -13.73
C ILE A 83 5.62 -14.69 -13.50
N SER A 84 4.40 -14.15 -13.40
CA SER A 84 4.15 -12.76 -13.07
C SER A 84 3.08 -12.67 -11.98
N SER A 85 3.18 -11.64 -11.15
CA SER A 85 2.07 -11.26 -10.28
C SER A 85 0.95 -10.63 -11.11
N ASN A 86 -0.31 -10.87 -10.71
CA ASN A 86 -1.47 -10.19 -11.28
C ASN A 86 -2.11 -9.30 -10.22
N ILE A 87 -1.63 -8.07 -10.13
CA ILE A 87 -2.12 -7.06 -9.19
C ILE A 87 -3.04 -6.10 -9.94
N THR A 88 -4.22 -5.87 -9.39
CA THR A 88 -5.21 -4.92 -9.90
C THR A 88 -5.63 -3.97 -8.77
N PHE A 89 -6.44 -2.95 -9.06
CA PHE A 89 -6.98 -2.05 -8.03
C PHE A 89 -7.76 -2.81 -6.94
N ASP A 90 -8.45 -3.89 -7.32
CA ASP A 90 -9.30 -4.67 -6.42
C ASP A 90 -8.62 -5.96 -5.92
N ASN A 91 -7.47 -6.33 -6.50
CA ASN A 91 -6.73 -7.53 -6.13
C ASN A 91 -5.28 -7.19 -5.72
N LEU A 92 -5.08 -7.05 -4.42
CA LEU A 92 -3.75 -6.89 -3.79
C LEU A 92 -3.22 -8.20 -3.19
N ALA A 93 -3.89 -9.34 -3.44
CA ALA A 93 -3.53 -10.62 -2.84
C ALA A 93 -2.05 -11.00 -3.07
N PRO A 94 -1.43 -10.82 -4.25
CA PRO A 94 -0.02 -11.13 -4.44
C PRO A 94 0.92 -10.35 -3.50
N LEU A 95 0.61 -9.09 -3.23
CA LEU A 95 1.36 -8.26 -2.30
C LEU A 95 1.17 -8.75 -0.86
N SER A 96 -0.08 -9.00 -0.44
CA SER A 96 -0.36 -9.55 0.90
C SER A 96 0.30 -10.92 1.12
N THR A 97 0.29 -11.80 0.11
CA THR A 97 0.96 -13.11 0.16
C THR A 97 2.47 -12.96 0.31
N TYR A 98 3.08 -11.99 -0.37
CA TYR A 98 4.50 -11.72 -0.19
C TYR A 98 4.81 -11.21 1.21
N LEU A 99 4.05 -10.23 1.74
CA LEU A 99 4.33 -9.74 3.10
C LEU A 99 4.21 -10.84 4.15
N GLY A 100 3.21 -11.72 4.01
CA GLY A 100 3.01 -12.86 4.88
C GLY A 100 2.75 -12.46 6.34
N LYS A 101 3.02 -13.39 7.26
CA LYS A 101 2.88 -13.19 8.71
C LYS A 101 4.04 -13.90 9.42
N PRO A 102 4.53 -13.39 10.56
CA PRO A 102 5.53 -14.11 11.34
C PRO A 102 4.93 -15.39 11.94
N GLY A 103 5.73 -16.45 12.00
CA GLY A 103 5.34 -17.75 12.59
C GLY A 103 6.02 -18.95 11.93
N ASP A 104 5.59 -20.15 12.32
CA ASP A 104 6.12 -21.42 11.83
C ASP A 104 6.03 -21.56 10.28
N PRO A 105 7.17 -21.68 9.57
CA PRO A 105 7.21 -21.89 8.13
C PRO A 105 6.45 -23.14 7.66
N ALA A 106 6.38 -24.20 8.47
CA ALA A 106 5.63 -25.41 8.15
C ALA A 106 4.10 -25.16 8.14
N LYS A 107 3.64 -24.12 8.81
CA LYS A 107 2.24 -23.66 8.84
C LYS A 107 2.00 -22.45 7.93
N GLY A 108 2.97 -22.09 7.09
CA GLY A 108 2.88 -20.95 6.17
C GLY A 108 3.24 -19.59 6.78
N GLY A 109 3.85 -19.58 7.98
CA GLY A 109 4.47 -18.40 8.56
C GLY A 109 5.84 -18.07 7.97
N LEU A 110 6.41 -16.95 8.41
CA LEU A 110 7.76 -16.53 8.09
C LEU A 110 8.59 -16.44 9.37
N PRO A 111 9.89 -16.82 9.34
CA PRO A 111 10.81 -16.45 10.40
C PRO A 111 10.71 -14.94 10.66
N PHE A 112 10.72 -14.53 11.93
CA PHE A 112 10.44 -13.13 12.29
C PHE A 112 11.42 -12.15 11.61
N ALA A 113 12.68 -12.54 11.47
CA ALA A 113 13.69 -11.76 10.73
C ALA A 113 13.32 -11.54 9.25
N ASP A 114 12.82 -12.58 8.56
CA ASP A 114 12.40 -12.48 7.17
C ASP A 114 11.15 -11.60 7.03
N TYR A 115 10.19 -11.74 7.96
CA TYR A 115 9.01 -10.87 8.01
C TYR A 115 9.41 -9.39 8.17
N MET A 116 10.33 -9.08 9.10
CA MET A 116 10.86 -7.73 9.30
C MET A 116 11.58 -7.19 8.05
N ALA A 117 12.34 -8.03 7.35
CA ALA A 117 12.97 -7.63 6.08
C ALA A 117 11.93 -7.28 5.00
N ARG A 118 10.85 -8.06 4.89
CA ARG A 118 9.75 -7.76 3.94
C ARG A 118 8.97 -6.51 4.33
N GLN A 119 8.82 -6.23 5.63
CA GLN A 119 8.23 -4.99 6.14
C GLN A 119 9.05 -3.76 5.75
N ASP A 120 10.39 -3.81 5.84
CA ASP A 120 11.25 -2.70 5.42
C ASP A 120 11.20 -2.47 3.90
N GLN A 121 11.16 -3.54 3.11
CA GLN A 121 10.95 -3.42 1.65
C GLN A 121 9.61 -2.77 1.32
N HIS A 122 8.53 -3.14 2.03
CA HIS A 122 7.22 -2.50 1.87
C HIS A 122 7.28 -1.02 2.24
N ARG A 123 7.95 -0.66 3.33
CA ARG A 123 8.14 0.74 3.74
C ARG A 123 8.83 1.55 2.65
N ALA A 124 9.93 1.04 2.10
CA ALA A 124 10.64 1.72 1.01
C ALA A 124 9.74 1.87 -0.23
N ALA A 125 8.98 0.83 -0.57
CA ALA A 125 8.03 0.85 -1.68
C ALA A 125 6.88 1.85 -1.46
N GLU A 126 6.34 1.94 -0.25
CA GLU A 126 5.28 2.88 0.15
C GLU A 126 5.75 4.33 -0.01
N ILE A 127 6.94 4.65 0.52
CA ILE A 127 7.53 5.99 0.40
C ILE A 127 7.70 6.36 -1.07
N ALA A 128 8.31 5.48 -1.86
CA ALA A 128 8.58 5.74 -3.27
C ALA A 128 7.28 5.86 -4.10
N ALA A 129 6.29 4.99 -3.85
CA ALA A 129 4.99 5.05 -4.50
C ALA A 129 4.19 6.29 -4.10
N THR A 130 4.36 6.80 -2.88
CA THR A 130 3.71 8.05 -2.46
C THR A 130 4.35 9.26 -3.17
N LEU A 131 5.68 9.30 -3.23
CA LEU A 131 6.45 10.35 -3.91
C LEU A 131 6.26 10.36 -5.45
N ASP A 132 5.80 9.24 -6.03
CA ASP A 132 5.43 9.16 -7.44
C ASP A 132 4.20 10.03 -7.77
N ALA A 133 3.40 10.45 -6.78
CA ALA A 133 2.17 11.23 -7.00
C ALA A 133 2.45 12.51 -7.80
N ALA A 134 3.50 13.27 -7.47
CA ALA A 134 3.83 14.52 -8.16
C ALA A 134 4.03 14.33 -9.68
N ARG A 135 4.79 13.31 -10.09
CA ARG A 135 4.97 13.06 -11.53
C ARG A 135 3.73 12.49 -12.21
N PHE A 136 2.87 11.77 -11.45
CA PHE A 136 1.61 11.27 -12.00
C PHE A 136 0.56 12.36 -12.17
N ILE A 137 0.61 13.45 -11.39
CA ILE A 137 -0.18 14.65 -11.65
C ILE A 137 0.18 15.22 -13.04
N THR A 138 1.46 15.41 -13.32
CA THR A 138 1.93 15.88 -14.63
C THR A 138 1.53 14.92 -15.75
N ARG A 139 1.77 13.61 -15.55
CA ARG A 139 1.42 12.58 -16.53
C ARG A 139 -0.08 12.52 -16.83
N ALA A 140 -0.92 12.66 -15.80
CA ALA A 140 -2.38 12.66 -15.93
C ALA A 140 -2.86 13.78 -16.85
N GLU A 141 -2.24 14.95 -16.74
CA GLU A 141 -2.55 16.10 -17.58
C GLU A 141 -1.97 15.96 -18.99
N GLU A 142 -0.66 15.74 -19.11
CA GLU A 142 0.06 15.81 -20.39
C GLU A 142 -0.27 14.65 -21.34
N ILE A 143 -0.42 13.43 -20.81
CA ILE A 143 -0.64 12.24 -21.64
C ILE A 143 -2.13 12.00 -21.85
N TYR A 144 -2.92 12.17 -20.79
CA TYR A 144 -4.30 11.70 -20.75
C TYR A 144 -5.34 12.84 -20.73
N GLY A 145 -4.91 14.09 -20.56
CA GLY A 145 -5.81 15.26 -20.55
C GLY A 145 -6.70 15.40 -19.31
N TYR A 146 -6.42 14.67 -18.22
CA TYR A 146 -7.18 14.78 -16.98
C TYR A 146 -6.87 16.09 -16.27
N LYS A 147 -7.91 16.89 -15.99
CA LYS A 147 -7.78 18.14 -15.22
C LYS A 147 -7.73 17.92 -13.72
N ASN A 148 -8.38 16.85 -13.25
CA ASN A 148 -8.53 16.55 -11.83
C ASN A 148 -7.78 15.27 -11.46
N PHE A 149 -7.23 15.23 -10.25
CA PHE A 149 -6.36 14.15 -9.78
C PHE A 149 -6.70 13.77 -8.33
N VAL A 150 -6.87 12.47 -8.09
CA VAL A 150 -7.07 11.91 -6.75
C VAL A 150 -5.97 10.89 -6.44
N CYS A 151 -5.21 11.16 -5.38
CA CYS A 151 -4.26 10.23 -4.78
C CYS A 151 -4.98 9.42 -3.69
N ASP A 152 -5.19 8.13 -3.94
CA ASP A 152 -5.71 7.16 -2.97
C ASP A 152 -4.53 6.48 -2.25
N THR A 153 -4.29 6.89 -1.01
CA THR A 153 -3.16 6.40 -0.21
C THR A 153 -3.44 5.04 0.42
N SER A 154 -2.38 4.34 0.81
CA SER A 154 -2.52 3.10 1.58
C SER A 154 -3.09 3.37 3.00
N GLY A 155 -3.30 2.31 3.77
CA GLY A 155 -3.57 2.43 5.20
C GLY A 155 -2.35 2.80 6.05
N SER A 156 -1.14 2.71 5.49
CA SER A 156 0.13 2.83 6.21
C SER A 156 0.83 4.17 6.00
N ILE A 157 0.24 5.12 5.27
CA ILE A 157 0.86 6.44 5.04
C ILE A 157 1.31 7.13 6.35
N CYS A 158 0.50 7.05 7.41
CA CYS A 158 0.84 7.65 8.71
C CYS A 158 2.04 6.98 9.41
N GLU A 159 2.40 5.76 9.01
CA GLU A 159 3.51 5.00 9.57
C GLU A 159 4.84 5.26 8.85
N VAL A 160 4.79 5.89 7.67
CA VAL A 160 5.96 6.14 6.83
C VAL A 160 6.34 7.62 6.70
N VAL A 161 5.65 8.48 7.45
CA VAL A 161 5.91 9.92 7.51
C VAL A 161 6.11 10.38 8.97
N GLY A 162 6.95 11.38 9.17
CA GLY A 162 7.14 12.05 10.46
C GLY A 162 6.33 13.35 10.51
N PRO A 163 5.12 13.38 11.14
CA PRO A 163 4.31 14.60 11.18
C PRO A 163 4.95 15.74 12.00
N ASP A 164 5.81 15.39 12.95
CA ASP A 164 6.55 16.35 13.78
C ASP A 164 7.87 16.79 13.13
N ASP A 165 8.26 16.16 12.02
CA ASP A 165 9.43 16.55 11.24
C ASP A 165 9.00 17.57 10.16
N PRO A 166 9.28 18.87 10.34
CA PRO A 166 8.95 19.89 9.33
C PRO A 166 9.72 19.67 8.02
N ASP A 167 10.77 18.86 8.09
CA ASP A 167 11.64 18.52 7.01
C ASP A 167 11.30 17.18 6.33
N ASP A 168 10.20 16.50 6.72
CA ASP A 168 9.79 15.22 6.14
C ASP A 168 9.60 15.34 4.61
N PRO A 169 10.36 14.57 3.80
CA PRO A 169 10.36 14.74 2.36
C PRO A 169 9.04 14.33 1.69
N VAL A 170 8.30 13.39 2.29
CA VAL A 170 7.00 12.94 1.77
C VAL A 170 5.95 14.00 2.04
N LEU A 171 5.81 14.46 3.29
CA LEU A 171 4.84 15.50 3.65
C LEU A 171 5.11 16.81 2.93
N ARG A 172 6.39 17.18 2.75
CA ARG A 172 6.76 18.35 1.94
C ARG A 172 6.23 18.22 0.52
N GLN A 173 6.60 17.16 -0.21
CA GLN A 173 6.13 16.98 -1.59
C GLN A 173 4.60 16.93 -1.69
N LEU A 174 3.93 16.21 -0.78
CA LEU A 174 2.48 16.08 -0.79
C LEU A 174 1.79 17.43 -0.54
N SER A 175 2.25 18.20 0.45
CA SER A 175 1.64 19.48 0.81
C SER A 175 1.91 20.60 -0.20
N ASP A 176 2.98 20.47 -1.00
CA ASP A 176 3.33 21.34 -2.12
C ASP A 176 2.52 21.03 -3.39
N THR A 177 1.94 19.83 -3.51
CA THR A 177 1.33 19.37 -4.77
C THR A 177 -0.16 19.01 -4.67
N LEU A 178 -0.66 18.72 -3.47
CA LEU A 178 -1.99 18.16 -3.22
C LEU A 178 -2.67 18.84 -2.03
N LEU A 179 -4.01 18.87 -2.06
CA LEU A 179 -4.81 19.11 -0.87
C LEU A 179 -4.96 17.81 -0.10
N LEU A 180 -4.44 17.74 1.12
CA LEU A 180 -4.55 16.57 1.99
C LEU A 180 -5.93 16.54 2.66
N VAL A 181 -6.73 15.54 2.33
CA VAL A 181 -8.09 15.33 2.82
C VAL A 181 -8.11 14.12 3.75
N TRP A 182 -8.32 14.38 5.03
CA TRP A 182 -8.46 13.33 6.03
C TRP A 182 -9.88 12.77 6.02
N ILE A 183 -10.02 11.47 5.77
CA ILE A 183 -11.24 10.74 6.04
C ILE A 183 -11.22 10.28 7.49
N LYS A 184 -11.95 11.01 8.34
CA LYS A 184 -12.07 10.70 9.77
C LYS A 184 -13.00 9.49 9.98
N GLY A 185 -12.50 8.48 10.68
CA GLY A 185 -13.32 7.36 11.15
C GLY A 185 -14.29 7.78 12.25
N SER A 186 -15.37 7.02 12.40
CA SER A 186 -16.32 7.16 13.51
C SER A 186 -16.59 5.78 14.12
N ASP A 187 -17.09 5.74 15.35
CA ASP A 187 -17.38 4.48 16.05
C ASP A 187 -18.38 3.59 15.30
N ALA A 188 -19.30 4.21 14.56
CA ALA A 188 -20.25 3.51 13.67
C ALA A 188 -19.57 2.74 12.52
N HIS A 189 -18.35 3.14 12.12
CA HIS A 189 -17.57 2.43 11.11
C HIS A 189 -16.78 1.26 11.68
N THR A 190 -16.43 1.26 12.97
CA THR A 190 -15.51 0.29 13.58
C THR A 190 -15.95 -1.16 13.36
N ALA A 191 -17.23 -1.48 13.59
CA ALA A 191 -17.73 -2.84 13.42
C ALA A 191 -17.64 -3.34 11.97
N GLU A 192 -17.97 -2.50 10.99
CA GLU A 192 -17.89 -2.86 9.57
C GLU A 192 -16.44 -2.87 9.06
N LEU A 193 -15.57 -2.03 9.61
CA LEU A 193 -14.12 -2.06 9.34
C LEU A 193 -13.49 -3.37 9.79
N VAL A 194 -13.79 -3.83 11.01
CA VAL A 194 -13.32 -5.12 11.55
C VAL A 194 -13.81 -6.26 10.65
N ARG A 195 -15.11 -6.29 10.32
CA ARG A 195 -15.68 -7.33 9.45
C ARG A 195 -14.99 -7.41 8.08
N ARG A 196 -14.64 -6.26 7.49
CA ARG A 196 -13.95 -6.19 6.19
C ARG A 196 -12.49 -6.60 6.32
N PHE A 197 -11.82 -6.18 7.39
CA PHE A 197 -10.43 -6.54 7.64
C PHE A 197 -10.26 -8.05 7.81
N ASP A 198 -11.13 -8.70 8.57
CA ASP A 198 -11.10 -10.16 8.76
C ASP A 198 -11.29 -10.93 7.45
N ARG A 199 -12.11 -10.39 6.53
CA ARG A 199 -12.39 -11.04 5.25
C ARG A 199 -11.26 -10.89 4.23
N ALA A 200 -10.62 -9.72 4.17
CA ALA A 200 -9.61 -9.40 3.16
C ALA A 200 -8.64 -8.35 3.71
N PRO A 201 -7.66 -8.74 4.53
CA PRO A 201 -6.72 -7.79 5.11
C PRO A 201 -5.88 -7.17 3.99
N LYS A 202 -5.94 -5.84 3.92
CA LYS A 202 -5.03 -5.07 3.06
C LYS A 202 -3.58 -5.26 3.53
N PRO A 203 -2.59 -5.19 2.63
CA PRO A 203 -1.20 -5.13 3.03
C PRO A 203 -0.98 -3.92 3.95
N MET A 204 -0.27 -4.13 5.06
CA MET A 204 0.04 -3.07 6.02
C MET A 204 1.51 -3.14 6.42
N TYR A 205 2.09 -1.96 6.55
CA TYR A 205 3.37 -1.75 7.20
C TYR A 205 3.17 -1.39 8.67
N TYR A 206 4.06 -1.89 9.52
CA TYR A 206 4.14 -1.56 10.93
C TYR A 206 5.58 -1.16 11.30
N GLN A 207 5.71 -0.20 12.23
CA GLN A 207 7.02 0.26 12.66
C GLN A 207 7.84 -0.85 13.35
N PRO A 208 9.16 -0.94 13.10
CA PRO A 208 10.01 -2.00 13.64
C PRO A 208 9.94 -2.14 15.16
N ALA A 209 9.98 -1.03 15.90
CA ALA A 209 9.94 -1.05 17.36
C ALA A 209 8.61 -1.61 17.89
N PHE A 210 7.50 -1.22 17.25
CA PHE A 210 6.18 -1.76 17.57
C PHE A 210 6.11 -3.26 17.30
N LEU A 211 6.56 -3.72 16.13
CA LEU A 211 6.55 -5.14 15.77
C LEU A 211 7.39 -5.98 16.73
N GLN A 212 8.58 -5.51 17.10
CA GLN A 212 9.45 -6.22 18.04
C GLN A 212 8.80 -6.36 19.42
N ALA A 213 8.21 -5.28 19.93
CA ALA A 213 7.51 -5.29 21.22
C ALA A 213 6.29 -6.22 21.17
N ALA A 214 5.43 -6.07 20.18
CA ALA A 214 4.23 -6.88 20.01
C ALA A 214 4.55 -8.38 19.82
N TRP A 215 5.61 -8.71 19.07
CA TRP A 215 6.03 -10.09 18.88
C TRP A 215 6.60 -10.72 20.14
N ALA A 216 7.39 -9.96 20.92
CA ALA A 216 7.88 -10.42 22.21
C ALA A 216 6.73 -10.66 23.21
N GLU A 217 5.78 -9.72 23.28
CA GLU A 217 4.60 -9.83 24.13
C GLU A 217 3.74 -11.05 23.75
N TYR A 218 3.45 -11.23 22.44
CA TYR A 218 2.69 -12.38 21.95
C TYR A 218 3.32 -13.71 22.38
N ARG A 219 4.64 -13.85 22.21
CA ARG A 219 5.36 -15.06 22.60
C ARG A 219 5.32 -15.33 24.10
N GLN A 220 5.39 -14.28 24.92
CA GLN A 220 5.26 -14.40 26.37
C GLN A 220 3.87 -14.84 26.79
N ILE A 221 2.81 -14.21 26.25
CA ILE A 221 1.41 -14.52 26.58
C ILE A 221 1.06 -15.97 26.22
N HIS A 222 1.51 -16.42 25.05
CA HIS A 222 1.17 -17.74 24.53
C HIS A 222 2.18 -18.83 24.91
N ALA A 223 3.28 -18.47 25.60
CA ALA A 223 4.37 -19.37 25.96
C ALA A 223 4.92 -20.18 24.77
N VAL A 224 5.06 -19.51 23.62
CA VAL A 224 5.57 -20.09 22.36
C VAL A 224 6.90 -19.48 21.95
N THR A 225 7.70 -20.26 21.22
CA THR A 225 8.94 -19.80 20.60
C THR A 225 8.67 -19.23 19.20
N GLU A 226 9.70 -18.74 18.50
CA GLU A 226 9.52 -18.29 17.11
C GLU A 226 9.26 -19.45 16.12
N ALA A 227 9.53 -20.69 16.55
CA ALA A 227 9.39 -21.88 15.72
C ALA A 227 8.02 -22.57 15.86
N ASP A 228 7.17 -22.13 16.80
CA ASP A 228 5.85 -22.72 17.09
C ASP A 228 4.71 -22.03 16.33
#